data_AF-A0AAD9MGE1-F1
#
_entry.id   AF-A0AAD9MGE1-F1
#
_cell.length_a   1.000
_cell.length_b   1.000
_cell.length_c   1.000
_cell.angle_alpha   90.00
_cell.angle_beta   90.00
_cell.angle_gamma   90.00
#
_symmetry.space_group_name_H-M   'P 1'
#
loop_
_entity.id
_entity.type
_entity.pdbx_description
1 polymer ?
#
loop_
_entity_poly.entity_id
_entity_poly.type
_entity_poly.pdbx_seq_one_letter_code
_entity_poly.pdbx_strand_id
1 'polypeptide(L)'
;MCLGWAAGQEGPILFCEPVLTPLEDRERLVQLAFEGLGATGVFVADQAVLSLYAAGRASGLVVEYGLDKVDVTAVLDGQQAPIGAARVPVGGRQLTEHVRALAAQRGLALDEAIAEELKRACLGFPAFQAAPVARPGADGGAGAEAEAARTVFALPDGQEIELKPYQEATSGALLEPALLAAYAEPARAAHPLATAPLPDLIASLGLSLQDRESRKAALSSILVTGAASGVKGLGPRLLRAVQSALPGSITAGLADLPEHMPAGAAQQAAWAGGALLSKILAAQEQWVGRGDYDENGPPAVHQRCL
;
A
#
# COMPACT_ATOMS: atom_id res chain seq x y z
N MET A 1 -28.52 2.53 8.21
CA MET A 1 -29.20 2.33 6.91
C MET A 1 -28.99 0.87 6.54
N CYS A 2 -30.04 0.05 6.52
CA CYS A 2 -29.94 -1.29 5.95
C CYS A 2 -29.93 -1.10 4.43
N LEU A 3 -28.94 -1.64 3.70
CA LEU A 3 -28.81 -1.46 2.25
C LEU A 3 -29.98 -2.07 1.46
N GLY A 4 -30.89 -2.78 2.12
CA GLY A 4 -32.06 -3.41 1.49
C GLY A 4 -31.71 -4.62 0.64
N TRP A 5 -30.48 -5.13 0.73
CA TRP A 5 -30.00 -6.25 -0.07
C TRP A 5 -30.53 -7.58 0.49
N ALA A 6 -31.02 -8.42 -0.41
CA ALA A 6 -31.19 -9.84 -0.17
C ALA A 6 -29.97 -10.55 -0.77
N ALA A 7 -29.42 -11.55 -0.07
CA ALA A 7 -28.31 -12.34 -0.60
C ALA A 7 -28.74 -13.04 -1.90
N GLY A 8 -27.94 -12.89 -2.96
CA GLY A 8 -28.24 -13.32 -4.33
C GLY A 8 -29.04 -12.31 -5.16
N GLN A 9 -29.21 -11.07 -4.68
CA GLN A 9 -29.86 -9.95 -5.37
C GLN A 9 -29.08 -8.65 -5.11
N GLU A 10 -27.77 -8.74 -5.23
CA GLU A 10 -26.87 -7.62 -5.02
C GLU A 10 -27.07 -6.59 -6.14
N GLY A 11 -26.96 -5.30 -5.78
CA GLY A 11 -27.02 -4.21 -6.75
C GLY A 11 -25.75 -4.16 -7.63
N PRO A 12 -25.45 -2.99 -8.25
CA PRO A 12 -24.19 -2.80 -8.94
C PRO A 12 -22.99 -2.94 -7.99
N ILE A 13 -21.97 -3.69 -8.40
CA ILE A 13 -20.76 -3.93 -7.61
C ILE A 13 -19.54 -3.36 -8.34
N LEU A 14 -18.80 -2.50 -7.63
CA LEU A 14 -17.47 -2.06 -8.07
C LEU A 14 -16.43 -2.90 -7.34
N PHE A 15 -15.61 -3.62 -8.10
CA PHE A 15 -14.43 -4.30 -7.60
C PHE A 15 -13.19 -3.44 -7.80
N CYS A 16 -12.33 -3.46 -6.78
CA CYS A 16 -10.99 -2.91 -6.84
C CYS A 16 -10.03 -4.09 -6.96
N GLU A 17 -9.17 -4.08 -7.98
CA GLU A 17 -8.14 -5.11 -8.13
C GLU A 17 -6.76 -4.50 -8.37
N PRO A 18 -5.68 -5.20 -7.99
CA PRO A 18 -4.33 -4.75 -8.31
C PRO A 18 -4.02 -4.78 -9.81
N VAL A 19 -3.16 -3.88 -10.28
CA VAL A 19 -2.76 -3.75 -11.69
C VAL A 19 -2.27 -5.03 -12.39
N LEU A 20 -1.58 -5.91 -11.66
CA LEU A 20 -1.04 -7.16 -12.21
C LEU A 20 -1.94 -8.37 -11.91
N THR A 21 -3.26 -8.17 -11.87
CA THR A 21 -4.22 -9.27 -11.70
C THR A 21 -4.38 -10.01 -13.03
N PRO A 22 -4.25 -11.35 -13.07
CA PRO A 22 -4.49 -12.12 -14.29
C PRO A 22 -5.91 -11.91 -14.82
N LEU A 23 -6.06 -11.84 -16.15
CA LEU A 23 -7.37 -11.67 -16.78
C LEU A 23 -8.34 -12.81 -16.43
N GLU A 24 -7.83 -14.03 -16.25
CA GLU A 24 -8.63 -15.18 -15.81
C GLU A 24 -9.20 -15.00 -14.41
N ASP A 25 -8.42 -14.44 -13.48
CA ASP A 25 -8.89 -14.13 -12.12
C ASP A 25 -9.96 -13.03 -12.14
N ARG A 26 -9.79 -12.02 -13.00
CA ARG A 26 -10.79 -10.96 -13.25
C ARG A 26 -12.09 -11.54 -13.80
N GLU A 27 -12.02 -12.40 -14.81
CA GLU A 27 -13.17 -13.09 -15.38
C GLU A 27 -13.90 -13.96 -14.33
N ARG A 28 -13.14 -14.71 -13.53
CA ARG A 28 -13.70 -15.51 -12.45
C ARG A 28 -14.40 -14.66 -11.39
N LEU A 29 -13.86 -13.50 -11.05
CA LEU A 29 -14.48 -12.55 -10.13
C LEU A 29 -15.83 -12.05 -10.67
N VAL A 30 -15.88 -11.72 -11.96
CA VAL A 30 -17.11 -11.25 -12.64
C VAL A 30 -18.15 -12.37 -12.71
N GLN A 31 -17.73 -13.61 -13.00
CA GLN A 31 -18.60 -14.78 -12.97
C GLN A 31 -19.24 -14.95 -11.59
N LEU A 32 -18.44 -14.90 -10.52
CA LEU A 32 -18.94 -15.00 -9.15
C LEU A 32 -19.93 -13.88 -8.81
N ALA A 33 -19.69 -12.66 -9.31
CA ALA A 33 -20.58 -11.53 -9.08
C ALA A 33 -21.96 -11.74 -9.74
N PHE A 34 -22.01 -12.16 -11.00
CA PHE A 34 -23.28 -12.34 -11.71
C PHE A 34 -24.02 -13.63 -11.35
N GLU A 35 -23.29 -14.74 -11.22
CA GLU A 35 -23.88 -16.08 -11.01
C GLU A 35 -24.05 -16.42 -9.53
N GLY A 36 -23.10 -15.99 -8.68
CA GLY A 36 -23.12 -16.25 -7.25
C GLY A 36 -23.88 -15.18 -6.47
N LEU A 37 -23.61 -13.90 -6.75
CA LEU A 37 -24.20 -12.76 -6.02
C LEU A 37 -25.40 -12.16 -6.74
N GLY A 38 -25.74 -12.59 -7.96
CA GLY A 38 -26.88 -12.03 -8.69
C GLY A 38 -26.74 -10.52 -8.98
N ALA A 39 -25.51 -10.02 -9.10
CA ALA A 39 -25.24 -8.59 -9.32
C ALA A 39 -25.97 -8.06 -10.56
N THR A 40 -26.54 -6.85 -10.46
CA THR A 40 -27.22 -6.20 -11.60
C THR A 40 -26.25 -5.51 -12.57
N GLY A 41 -25.04 -5.22 -12.10
CA GLY A 41 -23.97 -4.67 -12.91
C GLY A 41 -22.62 -4.77 -12.21
N VAL A 42 -21.55 -4.86 -12.98
CA VAL A 42 -20.18 -5.00 -12.47
C VAL A 42 -19.28 -3.96 -13.10
N PHE A 43 -18.38 -3.39 -12.30
CA PHE A 43 -17.26 -2.60 -12.79
C PHE A 43 -15.99 -3.04 -12.05
N VAL A 44 -14.91 -3.24 -12.77
CA VAL A 44 -13.60 -3.55 -12.19
C VAL A 44 -12.70 -2.34 -12.44
N ALA A 45 -12.03 -1.87 -11.39
CA ALA A 45 -11.13 -0.74 -11.46
C ALA A 45 -9.77 -1.09 -10.85
N ASP A 46 -8.72 -0.64 -11.51
CA ASP A 46 -7.37 -0.72 -10.97
C ASP A 46 -7.24 0.06 -9.64
N GLN A 47 -6.58 -0.59 -8.69
CA GLN A 47 -6.38 -0.09 -7.34
C GLN A 47 -5.58 1.21 -7.28
N ALA A 48 -4.56 1.38 -8.12
CA ALA A 48 -3.76 2.60 -8.17
C ALA A 48 -4.55 3.76 -8.80
N VAL A 49 -5.32 3.47 -9.84
CA VAL A 49 -6.25 4.45 -10.45
C VAL A 49 -7.22 4.97 -9.39
N LEU A 50 -7.89 4.08 -8.63
CA LEU A 50 -8.79 4.48 -7.55
C LEU A 50 -8.10 5.31 -6.47
N SER A 51 -6.91 4.89 -6.02
CA SER A 51 -6.13 5.64 -5.02
C SER A 51 -5.81 7.07 -5.50
N LEU A 52 -5.51 7.24 -6.79
CA LEU A 52 -5.22 8.56 -7.36
C LEU A 52 -6.49 9.42 -7.52
N TYR A 53 -7.63 8.80 -7.85
CA TYR A 53 -8.94 9.46 -7.81
C TYR A 53 -9.26 10.00 -6.42
N ALA A 54 -8.95 9.26 -5.36
CA ALA A 54 -9.11 9.73 -3.98
C ALA A 54 -8.22 10.96 -3.67
N ALA A 55 -7.07 11.06 -4.33
CA ALA A 55 -6.19 12.23 -4.26
C ALA A 55 -6.65 13.41 -5.12
N GLY A 56 -7.74 13.26 -5.88
CA GLY A 56 -8.24 14.30 -6.80
C GLY A 56 -7.30 14.54 -7.98
N ARG A 57 -6.54 13.53 -8.40
CA ARG A 57 -5.55 13.62 -9.47
C ARG A 57 -5.85 12.63 -10.58
N ALA A 58 -5.61 13.05 -11.82
CA ALA A 58 -5.76 12.19 -13.00
C ALA A 58 -4.45 11.48 -13.37
N SER A 59 -3.30 12.07 -13.03
CA SER A 59 -1.97 11.54 -13.39
C SER A 59 -1.02 11.59 -12.19
N GLY A 60 -0.19 10.56 -12.05
CA GLY A 60 0.72 10.39 -10.93
C GLY A 60 1.33 8.99 -10.87
N LEU A 61 2.23 8.78 -9.92
CA LEU A 61 2.82 7.47 -9.64
C LEU A 61 2.41 7.02 -8.24
N VAL A 62 1.73 5.89 -8.14
CA VAL A 62 1.19 5.36 -6.89
C VAL A 62 2.15 4.28 -6.36
N VAL A 63 2.52 4.40 -5.09
CA VAL A 63 3.31 3.42 -4.35
C VAL A 63 2.45 2.85 -3.24
N GLU A 64 2.06 1.60 -3.38
CA GLU A 64 1.09 0.96 -2.50
C GLU A 64 1.71 -0.15 -1.68
N TYR A 65 1.78 0.07 -0.36
CA TYR A 65 2.34 -0.90 0.58
C TYR A 65 1.25 -1.85 1.08
N GLY A 66 1.32 -3.11 0.62
CA GLY A 66 0.43 -4.19 1.04
C GLY A 66 1.04 -5.13 2.08
N LEU A 67 0.27 -6.17 2.44
CA LEU A 67 0.71 -7.20 3.37
C LEU A 67 1.82 -8.08 2.78
N ASP A 68 1.68 -8.50 1.53
CA ASP A 68 2.61 -9.47 0.92
C ASP A 68 3.40 -8.89 -0.27
N LYS A 69 3.19 -7.62 -0.59
CA LYS A 69 3.76 -6.97 -1.77
C LYS A 69 3.77 -5.45 -1.62
N VAL A 70 4.60 -4.79 -2.42
CA VAL A 70 4.51 -3.36 -2.71
C VAL A 70 4.31 -3.21 -4.22
N ASP A 71 3.23 -2.54 -4.62
CA ASP A 71 2.94 -2.25 -6.03
C ASP A 71 3.32 -0.80 -6.34
N VAL A 72 4.00 -0.59 -7.47
CA VAL A 72 4.37 0.73 -7.99
C VAL A 72 3.71 0.88 -9.35
N THR A 73 2.81 1.85 -9.51
CA THR A 73 2.00 2.01 -10.72
C THR A 73 1.91 3.46 -11.16
N ALA A 74 2.30 3.75 -12.39
CA ALA A 74 2.08 5.01 -13.06
C ALA A 74 0.68 5.04 -13.67
N VAL A 75 -0.07 6.08 -13.32
CA VAL A 75 -1.39 6.37 -13.83
C VAL A 75 -1.29 7.69 -14.60
N LEU A 76 -1.83 7.71 -15.82
CA LEU A 76 -1.83 8.85 -16.71
C LEU A 76 -3.27 9.04 -17.23
N ASP A 77 -3.81 10.23 -17.03
CA ASP A 77 -5.15 10.63 -17.50
C ASP A 77 -6.26 9.65 -17.08
N GLY A 78 -6.18 9.16 -15.85
CA GLY A 78 -7.13 8.22 -15.26
C GLY A 78 -6.96 6.77 -15.71
N GLN A 79 -5.89 6.47 -16.45
CA GLN A 79 -5.60 5.15 -17.00
C GLN A 79 -4.24 4.64 -16.53
N GLN A 80 -4.12 3.34 -16.37
CA GLN A 80 -2.82 2.74 -16.10
C GLN A 80 -1.90 2.85 -17.33
N ALA A 81 -0.64 3.25 -17.11
CA ALA A 81 0.32 3.39 -18.20
C ALA A 81 0.83 2.00 -18.66
N PRO A 82 0.81 1.66 -19.97
CA PRO A 82 1.10 0.30 -20.47
C PRO A 82 2.44 -0.30 -20.01
N ILE A 83 3.48 0.52 -19.83
CA ILE A 83 4.79 0.15 -19.28
C ILE A 83 5.08 1.02 -18.06
N GLY A 84 4.22 0.87 -17.05
CA GLY A 84 4.25 1.70 -15.85
C GLY A 84 3.82 0.96 -14.61
N ALA A 85 3.95 -0.36 -14.53
CA ALA A 85 3.62 -1.12 -13.34
C ALA A 85 4.74 -2.09 -12.94
N ALA A 86 5.01 -2.18 -11.65
CA ALA A 86 5.97 -3.12 -11.08
C ALA A 86 5.49 -3.62 -9.71
N ARG A 87 5.79 -4.88 -9.40
CA ARG A 87 5.48 -5.51 -8.11
C ARG A 87 6.74 -5.99 -7.44
N VAL A 88 6.96 -5.50 -6.23
CA VAL A 88 7.94 -6.01 -5.28
C VAL A 88 7.24 -7.09 -4.43
N PRO A 89 7.64 -8.37 -4.51
CA PRO A 89 6.90 -9.48 -3.90
C PRO A 89 7.22 -9.68 -2.40
N VAL A 90 7.52 -8.59 -1.69
CA VAL A 90 7.69 -8.55 -0.24
C VAL A 90 6.88 -7.40 0.35
N GLY A 91 6.40 -7.54 1.58
CA GLY A 91 5.57 -6.53 2.22
C GLY A 91 5.53 -6.64 3.75
N GLY A 92 4.41 -6.22 4.32
CA GLY A 92 4.16 -6.21 5.76
C GLY A 92 4.39 -7.55 6.49
N ARG A 93 4.23 -8.71 5.83
CA ARG A 93 4.50 -10.03 6.42
C ARG A 93 5.99 -10.25 6.62
N GLN A 94 6.79 -10.02 5.59
CA GLN A 94 8.26 -10.11 5.71
C GLN A 94 8.81 -9.07 6.68
N LEU A 95 8.14 -7.93 6.82
CA LEU A 95 8.49 -6.93 7.82
C LEU A 95 8.25 -7.42 9.26
N THR A 96 7.18 -8.19 9.50
CA THR A 96 6.95 -8.87 10.79
C THR A 96 8.08 -9.86 11.09
N GLU A 97 8.49 -10.64 10.10
CA GLU A 97 9.61 -11.58 10.21
C GLU A 97 10.95 -10.88 10.46
N HIS A 98 11.15 -9.72 9.84
CA HIS A 98 12.31 -8.87 10.09
C HIS A 98 12.37 -8.40 11.56
N VAL A 99 11.24 -7.94 12.12
CA VAL A 99 11.14 -7.57 13.54
C VAL A 99 11.43 -8.76 14.46
N ARG A 100 10.90 -9.94 14.12
CA ARG A 100 11.17 -11.18 14.86
C ARG A 100 12.65 -11.54 14.86
N ALA A 101 13.32 -11.41 13.72
CA ALA A 101 14.76 -11.64 13.61
C ALA A 101 15.59 -10.62 14.40
N LEU A 102 15.22 -9.34 14.39
CA LEU A 102 15.87 -8.29 15.20
C LEU A 102 15.75 -8.57 16.71
N ALA A 103 14.61 -9.13 17.14
CA ALA A 103 14.39 -9.56 18.52
C ALA A 103 15.23 -10.79 18.88
N ALA A 104 15.28 -11.80 17.99
CA ALA A 104 16.08 -13.00 18.18
C ALA A 104 17.58 -12.69 18.34
N GLN A 105 18.12 -11.73 17.57
CA GLN A 105 19.50 -11.25 17.71
C GLN A 105 19.80 -10.65 19.10
N ARG A 106 18.77 -10.24 19.84
CA ARG A 106 18.85 -9.70 21.21
C ARG A 106 18.44 -10.73 22.27
N GLY A 107 18.33 -12.01 21.88
CA GLY A 107 17.96 -13.10 22.78
C GLY A 107 16.46 -13.21 23.08
N LEU A 108 15.60 -12.49 22.34
CA LEU A 108 14.15 -12.50 22.52
C LEU A 108 13.46 -13.34 21.45
N ALA A 109 12.85 -14.45 21.85
CA ALA A 109 12.04 -15.28 20.97
C ALA A 109 10.59 -14.79 20.99
N LEU A 110 10.19 -14.03 19.98
CA LEU A 110 8.83 -13.54 19.83
C LEU A 110 7.99 -14.49 18.96
N ASP A 111 6.75 -14.72 19.34
CA ASP A 111 5.75 -15.29 18.43
C ASP A 111 5.33 -14.27 17.35
N GLU A 112 4.59 -14.74 16.34
CA GLU A 112 4.16 -13.89 15.22
C GLU A 112 3.23 -12.75 15.66
N ALA A 113 2.33 -13.00 16.62
CA ALA A 113 1.37 -12.01 17.08
C ALA A 113 2.06 -10.86 17.83
N ILE A 114 3.01 -11.17 18.70
CA ILE A 114 3.81 -10.17 19.44
C ILE A 114 4.73 -9.43 18.48
N ALA A 115 5.32 -10.11 17.50
CA ALA A 115 6.14 -9.45 16.47
C ALA A 115 5.31 -8.47 15.63
N GLU A 116 4.05 -8.82 15.31
CA GLU A 116 3.11 -7.94 14.62
C GLU A 116 2.79 -6.70 15.45
N GLU A 117 2.54 -6.86 16.75
CA GLU A 117 2.29 -5.75 17.68
C GLU A 117 3.51 -4.84 17.81
N LEU A 118 4.70 -5.42 17.96
CA LEU A 118 5.96 -4.68 18.01
C LEU A 118 6.21 -3.92 16.71
N LYS A 119 5.95 -4.54 15.54
CA LYS A 119 6.02 -3.87 14.24
C LYS A 119 5.08 -2.67 14.18
N ARG A 120 3.82 -2.82 14.60
CA ARG A 120 2.83 -1.72 14.64
C ARG A 120 3.32 -0.58 15.52
N ALA A 121 3.79 -0.89 16.73
CA ALA A 121 4.40 0.09 17.64
C ALA A 121 5.62 0.79 17.02
N CYS A 122 6.48 0.05 16.31
CA CYS A 122 7.65 0.60 15.63
C CYS A 122 7.28 1.57 14.50
N LEU A 123 6.15 1.32 13.84
CA LEU A 123 5.65 2.12 12.74
C LEU A 123 4.73 3.27 13.18
N GLY A 124 4.48 3.40 14.49
CA GLY A 124 3.63 4.44 15.07
C GLY A 124 2.13 4.15 14.93
N PHE A 125 1.75 2.90 14.67
CA PHE A 125 0.35 2.47 14.67
C PHE A 125 -0.09 2.02 16.06
N PRO A 126 -1.39 2.14 16.40
CA PRO A 126 -1.93 1.58 17.62
C PRO A 126 -1.70 0.07 17.67
N ALA A 127 -1.00 -0.38 18.70
CA ALA A 127 -0.93 -1.78 19.09
C ALA A 127 -2.21 -2.18 19.83
N PHE A 128 -2.69 -3.42 19.67
CA PHE A 128 -3.96 -3.85 20.26
C PHE A 128 -3.79 -4.25 21.73
N GLN A 129 -2.66 -4.88 22.07
CA GLN A 129 -2.46 -5.44 23.41
C GLN A 129 -1.62 -4.56 24.35
N ALA A 130 -0.56 -3.92 23.84
CA ALA A 130 0.37 -3.14 24.66
C ALA A 130 0.81 -1.86 23.95
N ALA A 131 0.52 -0.71 24.55
CA ALA A 131 0.96 0.59 24.02
C ALA A 131 2.42 0.88 24.44
N PRO A 132 3.21 1.56 23.59
CA PRO A 132 4.50 2.11 23.98
C PRO A 132 4.40 3.05 25.17
N VAL A 133 5.33 2.94 26.13
CA VAL A 133 5.36 3.77 27.35
C VAL A 133 6.69 4.52 27.42
N ALA A 134 6.64 5.80 27.80
CA ALA A 134 7.84 6.57 28.09
C ALA A 134 8.40 6.19 29.47
N ARG A 135 9.68 5.81 29.52
CA ARG A 135 10.44 5.55 30.75
C ARG A 135 11.54 6.61 30.89
N PRO A 136 11.94 6.94 32.13
CA PRO A 136 13.18 7.68 32.36
C PRO A 136 14.38 6.96 31.72
N GLY A 137 15.38 7.73 31.28
CA GLY A 137 16.68 7.19 30.85
C GLY A 137 17.29 6.31 31.95
N ALA A 138 18.08 5.31 31.55
CA ALA A 138 18.76 4.45 32.52
C ALA A 138 19.99 5.19 33.09
N ASP A 139 20.15 5.10 34.41
CA ASP A 139 21.26 5.59 35.26
C ASP A 139 21.14 7.03 35.80
N GLY A 140 20.42 7.13 36.93
CA GLY A 140 20.40 8.32 37.77
C GLY A 140 21.71 8.55 38.51
N GLY A 141 22.51 9.50 38.01
CA GLY A 141 23.44 10.29 38.79
C GLY A 141 22.86 11.68 39.05
N ALA A 142 22.79 12.11 40.32
CA ALA A 142 22.33 13.44 40.70
C ALA A 142 23.25 14.52 40.09
N GLY A 143 22.84 15.10 38.96
CA GLY A 143 23.54 16.24 38.35
C GLY A 143 23.56 16.31 36.82
N ALA A 144 23.04 15.33 36.08
CA ALA A 144 23.05 15.39 34.62
C ALA A 144 21.80 16.08 34.05
N GLU A 145 22.00 16.88 33.00
CA GLU A 145 20.98 17.55 32.20
C GLU A 145 19.83 16.59 31.82
N ALA A 146 18.63 17.13 31.61
CA ALA A 146 17.42 16.36 31.32
C ALA A 146 17.62 15.39 30.13
N GLU A 147 17.98 14.14 30.43
CA GLU A 147 18.19 13.10 29.42
C GLU A 147 16.87 12.70 28.77
N ALA A 148 16.94 12.43 27.46
CA ALA A 148 15.77 12.12 26.66
C ALA A 148 15.07 10.84 27.17
N ALA A 149 13.77 10.92 27.43
CA ALA A 149 12.97 9.77 27.81
C ALA A 149 13.05 8.66 26.75
N ARG A 150 13.28 7.42 27.20
CA ARG A 150 13.28 6.24 26.32
C ARG A 150 11.86 5.71 26.18
N THR A 151 11.49 5.27 24.98
CA THR A 151 10.18 4.63 24.77
C THR A 151 10.35 3.12 24.78
N VAL A 152 9.58 2.43 25.61
CA VAL A 152 9.63 0.97 25.77
C VAL A 152 8.31 0.32 25.37
N PHE A 153 8.38 -0.95 25.01
CA PHE A 153 7.24 -1.81 24.73
C PHE A 153 7.26 -3.01 25.68
N ALA A 154 6.18 -3.23 26.42
CA ALA A 154 6.08 -4.32 27.36
C ALA A 154 5.62 -5.61 26.66
N LEU A 155 6.36 -6.68 26.86
CA LEU A 155 6.03 -8.03 26.43
C LEU A 155 5.04 -8.70 27.40
N PRO A 156 4.31 -9.75 26.96
CA PRO A 156 3.37 -10.47 27.82
C PRO A 156 4.01 -11.14 29.04
N ASP A 157 5.31 -11.44 28.99
CA ASP A 157 6.08 -11.99 30.11
C ASP A 157 6.58 -10.91 31.10
N GLY A 158 6.27 -9.64 30.83
CA GLY A 158 6.68 -8.49 31.63
C GLY A 158 8.04 -7.89 31.28
N GLN A 159 8.78 -8.47 30.32
CA GLN A 159 10.01 -7.85 29.84
C GLN A 159 9.72 -6.57 29.05
N GLU A 160 10.60 -5.59 29.14
CA GLU A 160 10.49 -4.34 28.39
C GLU A 160 11.55 -4.26 27.28
N ILE A 161 11.11 -3.93 26.08
CA ILE A 161 11.98 -3.70 24.91
C ILE A 161 12.09 -2.19 24.67
N GLU A 162 13.30 -1.65 24.55
CA GLU A 162 13.50 -0.30 24.04
C GLU A 162 13.14 -0.25 22.55
N LEU A 163 12.19 0.62 22.17
CA LEU A 163 11.65 0.65 20.82
C LEU A 163 12.56 1.28 19.78
N LYS A 164 13.40 2.25 20.17
CA LYS A 164 14.13 3.09 19.21
C LYS A 164 14.97 2.30 18.20
N PRO A 165 15.76 1.27 18.61
CA PRO A 165 16.52 0.47 17.65
C PRO A 165 15.63 -0.30 16.65
N TYR A 166 14.47 -0.79 17.12
CA TYR A 166 13.51 -1.50 16.28
C TYR A 166 12.78 -0.55 15.34
N GLN A 167 12.44 0.65 15.80
CA GLN A 167 11.82 1.71 14.99
C GLN A 167 12.70 2.09 13.80
N GLU A 168 13.98 2.35 14.04
CA GLU A 168 14.93 2.74 12.99
C GLU A 168 15.10 1.62 11.95
N ALA A 169 15.33 0.38 12.39
CA ALA A 169 15.51 -0.76 11.50
C ALA A 169 14.23 -1.11 10.70
N THR A 170 13.08 -1.19 11.37
CA THR A 170 11.78 -1.51 10.75
C THR A 170 11.38 -0.44 9.74
N SER A 171 11.56 0.84 10.09
CA SER A 171 11.25 1.95 9.19
C SER A 171 12.26 2.10 8.05
N GLY A 172 13.51 1.63 8.23
CA GLY A 172 14.51 1.52 7.17
C GLY A 172 14.13 0.47 6.13
N ALA A 173 13.68 -0.70 6.57
CA ALA A 173 13.32 -1.83 5.71
C ALA A 173 12.16 -1.56 4.74
N LEU A 174 11.31 -0.55 5.01
CA LEU A 174 10.25 -0.13 4.09
C LEU A 174 10.80 0.42 2.76
N LEU A 175 12.01 0.96 2.73
CA LEU A 175 12.65 1.48 1.51
C LEU A 175 13.61 0.47 0.86
N GLU A 176 13.94 -0.60 1.58
CA GLU A 176 14.97 -1.57 1.22
C GLU A 176 14.40 -2.99 1.17
N PRO A 177 13.68 -3.37 0.10
CA PRO A 177 13.11 -4.70 -0.07
C PRO A 177 14.11 -5.85 0.12
N ALA A 178 15.40 -5.63 -0.16
CA ALA A 178 16.47 -6.60 0.07
C ALA A 178 16.55 -7.09 1.53
N LEU A 179 16.25 -6.23 2.51
CA LEU A 179 16.21 -6.62 3.92
C LEU A 179 15.04 -7.55 4.25
N LEU A 180 13.98 -7.53 3.42
CA LEU A 180 12.78 -8.32 3.59
C LEU A 180 12.80 -9.61 2.76
N ALA A 181 13.50 -9.62 1.62
CA ALA A 181 13.59 -10.75 0.71
C ALA A 181 14.14 -12.02 1.39
N ALA A 182 15.00 -11.88 2.40
CA ALA A 182 15.54 -12.99 3.18
C ALA A 182 14.46 -13.80 3.93
N TYR A 183 13.28 -13.20 4.17
CA TYR A 183 12.15 -13.84 4.86
C TYR A 183 11.01 -14.22 3.90
N ALA A 184 11.21 -14.04 2.59
CA ALA A 184 10.22 -14.40 1.59
C ALA A 184 10.36 -15.87 1.19
N GLU A 185 9.25 -16.47 0.77
CA GLU A 185 9.26 -17.81 0.17
C GLU A 185 10.23 -17.88 -1.03
N PRO A 186 10.88 -19.03 -1.29
CA PRO A 186 11.93 -19.14 -2.30
C PRO A 186 11.52 -18.61 -3.69
N ALA A 187 10.29 -18.89 -4.12
CA ALA A 187 9.77 -18.40 -5.40
C ALA A 187 9.64 -16.87 -5.46
N ARG A 188 9.29 -16.23 -4.34
CA ARG A 188 9.18 -14.76 -4.24
C ARG A 188 10.55 -14.12 -4.09
N ALA A 189 11.44 -14.73 -3.30
CA ALA A 189 12.81 -14.27 -3.08
C ALA A 189 13.65 -14.31 -4.37
N ALA A 190 13.39 -15.28 -5.25
CA ALA A 190 14.06 -15.40 -6.55
C ALA A 190 13.61 -14.35 -7.59
N HIS A 191 12.52 -13.61 -7.33
CA HIS A 191 12.04 -12.60 -8.25
C HIS A 191 13.03 -11.41 -8.33
N PRO A 192 13.37 -10.89 -9.52
CA PRO A 192 14.39 -9.84 -9.67
C PRO A 192 14.11 -8.56 -8.86
N LEU A 193 12.83 -8.23 -8.68
CA LEU A 193 12.40 -7.05 -7.92
C LEU A 193 12.32 -7.29 -6.40
N ALA A 194 12.52 -8.51 -5.92
CA ALA A 194 12.46 -8.80 -4.48
C ALA A 194 13.54 -8.06 -3.68
N THR A 195 14.70 -7.83 -4.30
CA THR A 195 15.84 -7.13 -3.69
C THR A 195 16.11 -5.76 -4.30
N ALA A 196 15.30 -5.31 -5.26
CA ALA A 196 15.51 -4.01 -5.90
C ALA A 196 15.22 -2.87 -4.89
N PRO A 197 16.11 -1.87 -4.75
CA PRO A 197 15.84 -0.70 -3.93
C PRO A 197 14.57 0.00 -4.43
N LEU A 198 13.61 0.24 -3.53
CA LEU A 198 12.31 0.79 -3.92
C LEU A 198 12.44 2.19 -4.56
N PRO A 199 13.31 3.11 -4.07
CA PRO A 199 13.51 4.40 -4.72
C PRO A 199 14.00 4.31 -6.17
N ASP A 200 14.91 3.38 -6.45
CA ASP A 200 15.47 3.15 -7.78
C ASP A 200 14.42 2.56 -8.74
N LEU A 201 13.59 1.65 -8.22
CA LEU A 201 12.45 1.11 -8.97
C LEU A 201 11.47 2.22 -9.37
N ILE A 202 11.09 3.09 -8.43
CA ILE A 202 10.19 4.22 -8.71
C ILE A 202 10.80 5.17 -9.74
N ALA A 203 12.08 5.51 -9.59
CA ALA A 203 12.79 6.38 -10.53
C ALA A 203 12.85 5.76 -11.93
N SER A 204 13.27 4.49 -12.04
CA SER A 204 13.38 3.78 -13.32
C SER A 204 12.03 3.63 -14.04
N LEU A 205 10.97 3.30 -13.30
CA LEU A 205 9.61 3.17 -13.85
C LEU A 205 9.03 4.53 -14.26
N GLY A 206 9.28 5.59 -13.49
CA GLY A 206 8.91 6.94 -13.90
C GLY A 206 9.66 7.40 -15.15
N LEU A 207 10.92 7.01 -15.31
CA LEU A 207 11.76 7.34 -16.48
C LEU A 207 11.43 6.51 -17.72
N SER A 208 10.85 5.32 -17.57
CA SER A 208 10.47 4.45 -18.70
C SER A 208 9.23 4.93 -19.46
N LEU A 209 8.51 5.92 -18.93
CA LEU A 209 7.37 6.52 -19.63
C LEU A 209 7.85 7.27 -20.90
N GLN A 210 7.08 7.13 -21.97
CA GLN A 210 7.52 7.41 -23.34
C GLN A 210 7.90 8.88 -23.56
N ASP A 211 7.05 9.81 -23.16
CA ASP A 211 7.22 11.23 -23.40
C ASP A 211 7.54 12.02 -22.13
N ARG A 212 8.04 13.25 -22.32
CA ARG A 212 8.48 14.12 -21.22
C ARG A 212 7.33 14.58 -20.33
N GLU A 213 6.13 14.74 -20.89
CA GLU A 213 4.95 15.21 -20.15
C GLU A 213 4.45 14.09 -19.24
N SER A 214 4.35 12.86 -19.73
CA SER A 214 4.04 11.67 -18.93
C SER A 214 5.04 11.45 -17.80
N ARG A 215 6.35 11.52 -18.09
CA ARG A 215 7.40 11.43 -17.04
C ARG A 215 7.21 12.49 -15.97
N LYS A 216 6.95 13.73 -16.37
CA LYS A 216 6.71 14.84 -15.45
C LYS A 216 5.42 14.63 -14.65
N ALA A 217 4.32 14.25 -15.30
CA ALA A 217 3.03 14.03 -14.68
C ALA A 217 3.10 12.93 -13.60
N ALA A 218 3.78 11.82 -13.90
CA ALA A 218 3.97 10.73 -12.95
C ALA A 218 4.91 11.11 -11.79
N LEU A 219 6.12 11.61 -12.08
CA LEU A 219 7.15 11.83 -11.05
C LEU A 219 6.92 13.07 -10.19
N SER A 220 6.26 14.11 -10.72
CA SER A 220 5.90 15.30 -9.91
C SER A 220 4.77 15.05 -8.91
N SER A 221 4.16 13.86 -8.96
CA SER A 221 2.97 13.51 -8.19
C SER A 221 3.01 12.04 -7.75
N ILE A 222 3.92 11.74 -6.82
CA ILE A 222 4.06 10.42 -6.20
C ILE A 222 3.12 10.31 -5.01
N LEU A 223 2.14 9.40 -5.07
CA LEU A 223 1.20 9.12 -4.00
C LEU A 223 1.64 7.86 -3.23
N VAL A 224 1.79 7.96 -1.92
CA VAL A 224 2.06 6.79 -1.06
C VAL A 224 0.76 6.35 -0.39
N THR A 225 0.36 5.10 -0.60
CA THR A 225 -0.89 4.52 -0.09
C THR A 225 -0.66 3.11 0.50
N GLY A 226 -1.72 2.49 1.00
CA GLY A 226 -1.67 1.21 1.71
C GLY A 226 -1.25 1.34 3.17
N ALA A 227 -0.95 0.20 3.81
CA ALA A 227 -0.76 0.12 5.26
C ALA A 227 0.38 1.02 5.77
N ALA A 228 1.48 1.12 5.02
CA ALA A 228 2.64 1.92 5.43
C ALA A 228 2.47 3.45 5.20
N SER A 229 1.42 3.89 4.50
CA SER A 229 1.18 5.33 4.25
C SER A 229 1.05 6.17 5.52
N GLY A 230 0.61 5.57 6.64
CA GLY A 230 0.50 6.25 7.93
C GLY A 230 1.81 6.36 8.70
N VAL A 231 2.91 5.80 8.20
CA VAL A 231 4.23 5.86 8.85
C VAL A 231 4.76 7.29 8.77
N LYS A 232 4.97 7.91 9.93
CA LYS A 232 5.44 9.29 10.03
C LYS A 232 6.77 9.47 9.29
N GLY A 233 6.78 10.40 8.33
CA GLY A 233 7.98 10.77 7.58
C GLY A 233 8.37 9.78 6.47
N LEU A 234 7.60 8.71 6.21
CA LEU A 234 7.88 7.78 5.11
C LEU A 234 7.87 8.50 3.75
N GLY A 235 6.82 9.27 3.46
CA GLY A 235 6.70 10.02 2.21
C GLY A 235 7.92 10.92 1.93
N PRO A 236 8.27 11.87 2.81
CA PRO A 236 9.45 12.73 2.61
C PRO A 236 10.77 11.97 2.49
N ARG A 237 10.95 10.86 3.22
CA ARG A 237 12.15 10.01 3.10
C ARG A 237 12.21 9.30 1.75
N LEU A 238 11.10 8.73 1.30
CA LEU A 238 10.97 8.11 -0.01
C LEU A 238 11.23 9.14 -1.12
N LEU A 239 10.62 10.32 -1.04
CA LEU A 239 10.80 11.40 -2.01
C LEU A 239 12.27 11.80 -2.12
N ARG A 240 12.96 11.97 -0.99
CA ARG A 240 14.39 12.31 -0.98
C ARG A 240 15.22 11.23 -1.68
N ALA A 241 14.96 9.96 -1.36
CA ALA A 241 15.68 8.84 -1.95
C ALA A 241 15.42 8.73 -3.46
N VAL A 242 14.16 8.89 -3.89
CA VAL A 242 13.77 8.91 -5.31
C VAL A 242 14.43 10.09 -6.03
N GLN A 243 14.44 11.27 -5.43
CA GLN A 243 15.09 12.45 -6.01
C GLN A 243 16.60 12.26 -6.18
N SER A 244 17.25 11.51 -5.29
CA SER A 244 18.66 11.14 -5.42
C SER A 244 18.93 10.13 -6.53
N ALA A 245 17.97 9.26 -6.85
CA ALA A 245 18.05 8.30 -7.95
C ALA A 245 17.73 8.92 -9.32
N LEU A 246 17.02 10.06 -9.34
CA LEU A 246 16.62 10.76 -10.56
C LEU A 246 17.72 11.69 -11.11
N PRO A 247 17.79 11.89 -12.44
CA PRO A 247 18.59 12.95 -13.04
C PRO A 247 18.16 14.33 -12.51
N GLY A 248 19.12 15.24 -12.29
CA GLY A 248 18.85 16.59 -11.76
C GLY A 248 17.93 17.48 -12.62
N SER A 249 17.62 17.08 -13.85
CA SER A 249 16.65 17.74 -14.72
C SER A 249 15.19 17.40 -14.40
N ILE A 250 14.94 16.40 -13.56
CA ILE A 250 13.60 15.96 -13.16
C ILE A 250 13.43 16.16 -11.66
N THR A 251 12.33 16.81 -11.30
CA THR A 251 11.94 17.05 -9.91
C THR A 251 10.80 16.11 -9.55
N ALA A 252 11.02 15.27 -8.56
CA ALA A 252 9.97 14.46 -7.97
C ALA A 252 9.14 15.30 -6.99
N GLY A 253 7.87 14.95 -6.84
CA GLY A 253 6.96 15.59 -5.87
C GLY A 253 6.08 14.54 -5.19
N LEU A 254 5.66 14.83 -3.96
CA LEU A 254 4.66 14.02 -3.27
C LEU A 254 3.27 14.55 -3.56
N ALA A 255 2.32 13.63 -3.71
CA ALA A 255 0.91 13.90 -3.70
C ALA A 255 0.33 13.60 -2.32
N ASP A 256 -0.44 14.54 -1.79
CA ASP A 256 -1.23 14.36 -0.58
C ASP A 256 -2.69 14.11 -0.94
N LEU A 257 -3.42 13.48 -0.03
CA LEU A 257 -4.88 13.41 -0.11
C LEU A 257 -5.50 14.77 0.29
N PRO A 258 -6.69 15.11 -0.23
CA PRO A 258 -7.39 16.33 0.16
C PRO A 258 -7.64 16.41 1.68
N GLU A 259 -7.53 17.61 2.26
CA GLU A 259 -7.65 17.83 3.71
C GLU A 259 -8.98 17.39 4.32
N HIS A 260 -10.05 17.36 3.52
CA HIS A 260 -11.38 16.94 3.97
C HIS A 260 -11.55 15.42 4.07
N MET A 261 -10.56 14.64 3.64
CA MET A 261 -10.58 13.18 3.77
C MET A 261 -10.36 12.77 5.24
N PRO A 262 -10.99 11.68 5.70
CA PRO A 262 -10.85 11.23 7.08
C PRO A 262 -9.40 10.85 7.41
N ALA A 263 -9.04 10.95 8.70
CA ALA A 263 -7.74 10.50 9.17
C ALA A 263 -7.51 9.02 8.81
N GLY A 264 -6.33 8.70 8.25
CA GLY A 264 -6.03 7.35 7.77
C GLY A 264 -6.60 7.00 6.39
N ALA A 265 -7.25 7.95 5.69
CA ALA A 265 -7.76 7.73 4.33
C ALA A 265 -6.70 7.22 3.35
N ALA A 266 -5.42 7.55 3.55
CA ALA A 266 -4.32 7.02 2.74
C ALA A 266 -4.20 5.49 2.79
N GLN A 267 -4.56 4.86 3.91
CA GLN A 267 -4.57 3.40 4.04
C GLN A 267 -5.71 2.74 3.25
N GLN A 268 -6.76 3.50 2.94
CA GLN A 268 -7.98 3.06 2.28
C GLN A 268 -8.26 3.89 1.03
N ALA A 269 -7.22 4.43 0.40
CA ALA A 269 -7.37 5.41 -0.68
C ALA A 269 -8.14 4.81 -1.87
N ALA A 270 -7.83 3.58 -2.24
CA ALA A 270 -8.55 2.86 -3.28
C ALA A 270 -10.05 2.70 -2.95
N TRP A 271 -10.40 2.42 -1.69
CA TRP A 271 -11.80 2.32 -1.28
C TRP A 271 -12.52 3.67 -1.37
N ALA A 272 -11.88 4.74 -0.88
CA ALA A 272 -12.43 6.08 -0.99
C ALA A 272 -12.58 6.55 -2.46
N GLY A 273 -11.60 6.20 -3.29
CA GLY A 273 -11.64 6.41 -4.73
C GLY A 273 -12.76 5.65 -5.41
N GLY A 274 -12.98 4.39 -5.05
CA GLY A 274 -14.11 3.59 -5.52
C GLY A 274 -15.46 4.17 -5.11
N ALA A 275 -15.58 4.71 -3.89
CA ALA A 275 -16.78 5.41 -3.44
C ALA A 275 -17.06 6.70 -4.22
N LEU A 276 -16.03 7.38 -4.74
CA LEU A 276 -16.17 8.52 -5.63
C LEU A 276 -16.51 8.07 -7.07
N LEU A 277 -15.77 7.10 -7.60
CA LEU A 277 -15.93 6.59 -8.96
C LEU A 277 -17.31 5.96 -9.18
N SER A 278 -17.82 5.19 -8.21
CA SER A 278 -19.15 4.57 -8.29
C SER A 278 -20.28 5.58 -8.52
N LYS A 279 -20.16 6.81 -7.99
CA LYS A 279 -21.14 7.88 -8.25
C LYS A 279 -21.08 8.37 -9.70
N ILE A 280 -19.88 8.41 -10.29
CA ILE A 280 -19.68 8.79 -11.70
C ILE A 280 -20.23 7.68 -12.60
N LEU A 281 -19.89 6.41 -12.32
CA LEU A 281 -20.36 5.26 -13.07
C LEU A 281 -21.89 5.14 -13.07
N ALA A 282 -22.54 5.40 -11.93
CA ALA A 282 -24.00 5.43 -11.85
C ALA A 282 -24.64 6.52 -12.72
N ALA A 283 -24.00 7.69 -12.85
CA ALA A 283 -24.49 8.78 -13.68
C ALA A 283 -24.27 8.57 -15.19
N GLN A 284 -23.27 7.76 -15.56
CA GLN A 284 -22.85 7.55 -16.96
C GLN A 284 -23.21 6.16 -17.52
N GLU A 285 -23.88 5.31 -16.74
CA GLU A 285 -24.28 3.94 -17.13
C GLU A 285 -23.12 3.06 -17.65
N GLN A 286 -21.91 3.25 -17.10
CA GLN A 286 -20.69 2.56 -17.57
C GLN A 286 -20.47 1.15 -16.99
N TRP A 287 -21.46 0.60 -16.29
CA TRP A 287 -21.38 -0.76 -15.76
C TRP A 287 -21.42 -1.79 -16.89
N VAL A 288 -20.79 -2.94 -16.67
CA VAL A 288 -21.09 -4.15 -17.43
C VAL A 288 -22.43 -4.66 -16.92
N GLY A 289 -23.45 -4.67 -17.78
CA GLY A 289 -24.79 -5.10 -17.41
C GLY A 289 -24.96 -6.61 -17.47
N ARG A 290 -26.05 -7.11 -16.87
CA ARG A 290 -26.42 -8.53 -16.98
C ARG A 290 -26.59 -9.00 -18.43
N GLY A 291 -27.18 -8.18 -19.30
CA GLY A 291 -27.31 -8.49 -20.72
C GLY A 291 -25.96 -8.65 -21.44
N ASP A 292 -25.03 -7.72 -21.22
CA ASP A 292 -23.67 -7.80 -21.80
C ASP A 292 -22.95 -9.09 -21.35
N TYR A 293 -23.12 -9.47 -20.08
CA TYR A 293 -22.57 -10.70 -19.51
C TYR A 293 -23.24 -11.97 -20.08
N ASP A 294 -24.58 -12.01 -20.17
CA ASP A 294 -25.29 -13.18 -20.69
C ASP A 294 -24.96 -13.43 -22.18
N GLU A 295 -24.63 -12.39 -22.95
CA GLU A 295 -24.22 -12.49 -24.35
C GLU A 295 -22.75 -12.88 -24.55
N ASN A 296 -21.84 -12.30 -23.77
CA ASN A 296 -20.38 -12.41 -24.01
C ASN A 296 -19.64 -13.23 -22.95
N GLY A 297 -20.32 -13.62 -21.87
CA GLY A 297 -19.75 -14.28 -20.71
C GLY A 297 -18.81 -13.39 -19.89
N PRO A 298 -17.96 -13.99 -19.04
CA PRO A 298 -16.99 -13.28 -18.20
C PRO A 298 -16.07 -12.28 -18.95
N PRO A 299 -15.63 -12.54 -20.20
CA PRO A 299 -14.79 -11.59 -20.94
C PRO A 299 -15.45 -10.23 -21.25
N ALA A 300 -16.76 -10.07 -21.06
CA ALA A 300 -17.47 -8.79 -21.21
C ALA A 300 -16.82 -7.65 -20.41
N VAL A 301 -16.18 -7.98 -19.29
CA VAL A 301 -15.51 -7.02 -18.40
C VAL A 301 -14.40 -6.24 -19.10
N HIS A 302 -13.65 -6.85 -20.02
CA HIS A 302 -12.49 -6.24 -20.66
C HIS A 302 -12.84 -5.14 -21.67
N GLN A 303 -14.11 -5.01 -22.05
CA GLN A 303 -14.56 -4.01 -23.02
C GLN A 303 -14.86 -2.65 -22.38
N ARG A 304 -15.19 -2.63 -21.08
CA ARG A 304 -15.64 -1.43 -20.36
C ARG A 304 -14.84 -1.10 -19.10
N CYS A 305 -14.17 -2.08 -18.51
CA CYS A 305 -13.42 -1.91 -17.27
C CYS A 305 -11.95 -1.57 -17.56
N LEU A 306 -11.33 -0.85 -16.62
CA LEU A 306 -9.95 -0.36 -16.68
C LEU A 306 -9.02 -1.33 -15.93
#